data_AF-A0A9Q1M1Y4-F1
#
_entry.id   AF-A0A9Q1M1Y4-F1
#
_cell.length_a   1.000
_cell.length_b   1.000
_cell.length_c   1.000
_cell.angle_alpha   90.00
_cell.angle_beta   90.00
_cell.angle_gamma   90.00
#
_symmetry.space_group_name_H-M   'P 1'
#
loop_
_entity.id
_entity.type
_entity.pdbx_description
1 polymer ?
#
loop_
_entity_poly.entity_id
_entity_poly.type
_entity_poly.pdbx_seq_one_letter_code
_entity_poly.pdbx_strand_id
1 'polypeptide(L)'
;MGHLNYLPFHVEVGILVMPTYKMWTSFFLLLRLLVIVFGIKDYNYTRNDFPDNFVFGSGTSAYQVEGAAFEDGKTPSIWDTFAHAGFHDGATGDIACDSYHRYKEDVQLMVGIGLEAYRFSISWSRLIPNGRGPINPKGLRYYNNLIDELISHGIQPHVTLYHCDLPQTLEDEYVGWLSRNIVKDFTAFADVCFKEFGDRVLHWTTINEANILAVGGYDNGLIPPKRCSLPFGFNCTGGNSSTEIYIVGHNMLLAHSSAVRLYQRKYKSVQQGFVGINVYGLGFLPYTNSEADVIAVQRALDFYIGWFIKPLIFGDYPQTMKKNVGSRLPMFTKSESELVKGSLDFIGLNHYSQVHVRDNPSYLEKDLRDFNIDMGVAVLFEGYQLPNEPPPTGRLPVRPSALTDLLEHFKQVYGNPPIYVHENGQQTWRNGALNDTERVEYLHAYIGGVLDALRNGSNTRGYFQWAFLDGLEILSGYKTSYGLIYVDLDDKELKRYPKLSAFWYSDFLKRRSSRISSIFEVGNKVFASAKSN
;
A
#
# COMPACT_ATOMS: atom_id res chain seq x y z
N MET A 1 -32.42 11.67 -75.59
CA MET A 1 -31.02 12.09 -75.79
C MET A 1 -30.17 11.29 -74.81
N GLY A 2 -29.25 10.39 -75.15
CA GLY A 2 -28.79 9.77 -76.39
C GLY A 2 -28.03 8.48 -76.02
N HIS A 3 -27.99 7.54 -76.98
CA HIS A 3 -27.32 6.22 -77.04
C HIS A 3 -25.82 6.20 -76.60
N LEU A 4 -25.07 5.10 -76.36
CA LEU A 4 -24.99 3.75 -76.96
C LEU A 4 -24.01 2.84 -76.14
N ASN A 5 -24.09 1.52 -76.36
CA ASN A 5 -23.27 0.40 -75.86
C ASN A 5 -21.75 0.48 -76.10
N TYR A 6 -20.92 -0.31 -75.37
CA TYR A 6 -19.90 -1.25 -75.92
C TYR A 6 -19.30 -2.20 -74.83
N LEU A 7 -18.86 -3.38 -75.29
CA LEU A 7 -18.41 -4.63 -74.61
C LEU A 7 -16.86 -4.64 -74.34
N PRO A 8 -16.23 -5.73 -73.82
CA PRO A 8 -15.22 -5.72 -72.74
C PRO A 8 -13.75 -5.84 -73.22
N PHE A 9 -12.78 -5.65 -72.32
CA PHE A 9 -11.40 -6.10 -72.51
C PHE A 9 -10.76 -6.62 -71.21
N HIS A 10 -10.34 -7.90 -71.27
CA HIS A 10 -9.37 -8.53 -70.37
C HIS A 10 -7.95 -8.09 -70.76
N VAL A 11 -7.08 -7.81 -69.79
CA VAL A 11 -5.62 -7.93 -69.95
C VAL A 11 -5.00 -8.52 -68.68
N GLU A 12 -4.13 -9.49 -68.91
CA GLU A 12 -3.38 -10.33 -67.97
C GLU A 12 -2.29 -9.62 -67.16
N VAL A 13 -1.89 -10.36 -66.14
CA VAL A 13 -0.93 -10.17 -65.06
C VAL A 13 0.51 -9.92 -65.52
N GLY A 14 1.20 -8.98 -64.87
CA GLY A 14 2.66 -8.88 -64.84
C GLY A 14 3.14 -8.71 -63.40
N ILE A 15 3.67 -9.79 -62.80
CA ILE A 15 4.30 -9.77 -61.47
C ILE A 15 5.72 -9.23 -61.63
N LEU A 16 6.03 -8.11 -60.97
CA LEU A 16 7.39 -7.63 -60.77
C LEU A 16 7.79 -7.87 -59.31
N VAL A 17 8.69 -8.82 -59.07
CA VAL A 17 9.28 -9.08 -57.76
C VAL A 17 10.48 -8.14 -57.57
N MET A 18 10.45 -7.31 -56.53
CA MET A 18 11.63 -6.60 -56.01
C MET A 18 11.80 -6.86 -54.50
N PRO A 19 13.05 -6.90 -53.99
CA PRO A 19 13.39 -7.56 -52.73
C PRO A 19 13.11 -6.67 -51.51
N THR A 20 12.08 -7.01 -50.75
CA THR A 20 11.64 -6.28 -49.55
C THR A 20 12.45 -6.59 -48.29
N TYR A 21 13.44 -7.49 -48.31
CA TYR A 21 13.97 -8.04 -47.05
C TYR A 21 14.94 -7.12 -46.27
N LYS A 22 15.66 -6.19 -46.92
CA LYS A 22 16.64 -5.30 -46.24
C LYS A 22 16.04 -4.04 -45.61
N MET A 23 14.82 -3.66 -46.00
CA MET A 23 14.20 -2.41 -45.55
C MET A 23 13.41 -2.62 -44.25
N TRP A 24 12.98 -3.85 -43.98
CA TRP A 24 12.23 -4.19 -42.76
C TRP A 24 13.14 -4.37 -41.54
N THR A 25 14.36 -4.90 -41.71
CA THR A 25 15.31 -5.06 -40.60
C THR A 25 15.76 -3.71 -40.02
N SER A 26 15.93 -2.70 -40.87
CA SER A 26 16.29 -1.34 -40.45
C SER A 26 15.14 -0.62 -39.74
N PHE A 27 13.89 -0.89 -40.15
CA PHE A 27 12.69 -0.34 -39.49
C PHE A 27 12.47 -0.94 -38.09
N PHE A 28 12.71 -2.24 -37.90
CA PHE A 28 12.64 -2.88 -36.58
C PHE A 28 13.80 -2.48 -35.65
N LEU A 29 14.99 -2.19 -36.18
CA LEU A 29 16.11 -1.63 -35.41
C LEU A 29 15.85 -0.19 -34.96
N LEU A 30 15.26 0.64 -35.82
CA LEU A 30 14.80 1.98 -35.47
C LEU A 30 13.63 1.95 -34.47
N LEU A 31 12.71 0.99 -34.58
CA LEU A 31 11.65 0.81 -33.59
C LEU A 31 12.20 0.34 -32.22
N ARG A 32 13.22 -0.52 -32.21
CA ARG A 32 13.94 -0.89 -30.96
C ARG A 32 14.72 0.28 -30.36
N LEU A 33 15.29 1.16 -31.19
CA LEU A 33 15.95 2.40 -30.73
C LEU A 33 14.94 3.48 -30.29
N LEU A 34 13.73 3.51 -30.83
CA LEU A 34 12.66 4.42 -30.40
C LEU A 34 11.93 3.94 -29.14
N VAL A 35 11.85 2.63 -28.89
CA VAL A 35 11.40 2.09 -27.60
C VAL A 35 12.39 2.44 -26.47
N ILE A 36 13.67 2.65 -26.77
CA ILE A 36 14.67 3.15 -25.81
C ILE A 36 14.42 4.63 -25.42
N VAL A 37 13.66 5.40 -26.20
CA VAL A 37 13.36 6.81 -25.91
C VAL A 37 12.14 6.98 -24.98
N PHE A 38 11.37 5.92 -24.73
CA PHE A 38 10.33 5.90 -23.70
C PHE A 38 10.71 4.99 -22.51
N GLY A 39 11.74 5.42 -21.77
CA GLY A 39 11.68 5.46 -20.30
C GLY A 39 11.60 4.17 -19.48
N ILE A 40 12.10 3.03 -19.94
CA ILE A 40 12.53 1.98 -19.01
C ILE A 40 14.04 2.15 -18.83
N LYS A 41 14.46 2.76 -17.71
CA LYS A 41 15.86 2.64 -17.29
C LYS A 41 16.15 1.15 -17.15
N ASP A 42 17.10 0.64 -17.93
CA ASP A 42 17.60 -0.73 -17.76
C ASP A 42 18.44 -0.75 -16.49
N TYR A 43 17.78 -1.05 -15.38
CA TYR A 43 18.39 -1.09 -14.06
C TYR A 43 19.24 -2.36 -13.94
N ASN A 44 20.55 -2.23 -14.09
CA ASN A 44 21.47 -3.32 -13.77
C ASN A 44 21.99 -3.11 -12.34
N TYR A 45 21.28 -3.66 -11.34
CA TYR A 45 21.70 -3.63 -9.94
C TYR A 45 21.51 -5.00 -9.28
N THR A 46 22.13 -5.16 -8.12
CA THR A 46 22.07 -6.34 -7.27
C THR A 46 21.81 -5.93 -5.82
N ARG A 47 21.52 -6.90 -4.94
CA ARG A 47 21.37 -6.65 -3.50
C ARG A 47 22.61 -6.01 -2.86
N ASN A 48 23.81 -6.18 -3.45
CA ASN A 48 25.07 -5.60 -2.98
C ASN A 48 25.21 -4.10 -3.29
N ASP A 49 24.37 -3.54 -4.16
CA ASP A 49 24.36 -2.09 -4.44
C ASP A 49 23.65 -1.29 -3.34
N PHE A 50 22.93 -1.97 -2.44
CA PHE A 50 22.26 -1.38 -1.28
C PHE A 50 23.16 -1.44 -0.04
N PRO A 51 23.00 -0.50 0.93
CA PRO A 51 23.70 -0.57 2.20
C PRO A 51 23.51 -1.91 2.92
N ASP A 52 24.52 -2.37 3.66
CA ASP A 52 24.47 -3.63 4.41
C ASP A 52 23.31 -3.67 5.42
N ASN A 53 22.97 -2.52 6.01
CA ASN A 53 21.87 -2.38 6.96
C ASN A 53 20.53 -2.02 6.31
N PHE A 54 20.44 -1.96 4.98
CA PHE A 54 19.17 -1.79 4.28
C PHE A 54 18.38 -3.10 4.34
N VAL A 55 17.13 -3.04 4.78
CA VAL A 55 16.31 -4.23 5.03
C VAL A 55 15.35 -4.49 3.87
N PHE A 56 15.36 -5.71 3.34
CA PHE A 56 14.37 -6.18 2.39
C PHE A 56 13.39 -7.16 3.02
N GLY A 57 12.11 -6.88 2.87
CA GLY A 57 11.05 -7.71 3.42
C GLY A 57 9.85 -7.85 2.49
N SER A 58 8.80 -8.40 3.06
CA SER A 58 7.45 -8.42 2.51
C SER A 58 6.47 -8.31 3.68
N GLY A 59 5.17 -8.16 3.41
CA GLY A 59 4.20 -8.03 4.48
C GLY A 59 2.78 -8.45 4.15
N THR A 60 1.98 -8.47 5.22
CA THR A 60 0.54 -8.76 5.22
C THR A 60 -0.16 -7.94 6.31
N SER A 61 -1.50 -8.04 6.40
CA SER A 61 -2.28 -7.49 7.51
C SER A 61 -3.24 -8.56 8.06
N ALA A 62 -3.56 -8.45 9.34
CA ALA A 62 -4.28 -9.47 10.10
C ALA A 62 -5.60 -9.90 9.43
N TYR A 63 -6.50 -8.95 9.17
CA TYR A 63 -7.81 -9.27 8.56
C TYR A 63 -7.68 -9.84 7.14
N GLN A 64 -6.61 -9.50 6.42
CA GLN A 64 -6.42 -9.94 5.04
C GLN A 64 -5.88 -11.36 4.91
N VAL A 65 -5.23 -11.91 5.95
CA VAL A 65 -4.57 -13.24 5.86
C VAL A 65 -4.88 -14.20 6.99
N GLU A 66 -5.21 -13.73 8.21
CA GLU A 66 -5.30 -14.63 9.37
C GLU A 66 -6.45 -15.62 9.27
N GLY A 67 -7.65 -15.16 8.92
CA GLY A 67 -8.87 -15.96 9.10
C GLY A 67 -9.19 -16.19 10.57
N ALA A 68 -9.79 -17.35 10.87
CA ALA A 68 -10.17 -17.75 12.22
C ALA A 68 -10.94 -16.62 12.95
N ALA A 69 -11.88 -15.97 12.23
CA ALA A 69 -12.50 -14.72 12.65
C ALA A 69 -13.35 -14.87 13.93
N PHE A 70 -13.83 -16.08 14.20
CA PHE A 70 -14.72 -16.44 15.31
C PHE A 70 -14.12 -17.50 16.24
N GLU A 71 -12.82 -17.72 16.17
CA GLU A 71 -12.15 -18.78 16.92
C GLU A 71 -11.41 -18.23 18.15
N ASP A 72 -11.20 -19.11 19.13
CA ASP A 72 -10.27 -18.88 20.23
C ASP A 72 -10.50 -17.57 21.02
N GLY A 73 -11.75 -17.08 21.04
CA GLY A 73 -12.16 -15.90 21.78
C GLY A 73 -11.93 -14.55 21.07
N LYS A 74 -11.58 -14.53 19.77
CA LYS A 74 -11.61 -13.30 18.97
C LYS A 74 -13.04 -12.75 18.91
N THR A 75 -13.19 -11.43 19.05
CA THR A 75 -14.46 -10.73 18.82
C THR A 75 -14.46 -10.01 17.47
N PRO A 76 -15.64 -9.64 16.93
CA PRO A 76 -15.73 -8.89 15.68
C PRO A 76 -14.94 -7.58 15.70
N SER A 77 -14.30 -7.29 14.58
CA SER A 77 -13.79 -5.98 14.19
C SER A 77 -14.78 -5.29 13.25
N ILE A 78 -14.54 -4.00 12.96
CA ILE A 78 -15.32 -3.23 11.98
C ILE A 78 -15.32 -3.87 10.58
N TRP A 79 -14.27 -4.60 10.23
CA TRP A 79 -14.19 -5.33 8.97
C TRP A 79 -15.10 -6.55 8.95
N ASP A 80 -15.15 -7.31 10.04
CA ASP A 80 -16.05 -8.47 10.16
C ASP A 80 -17.51 -8.00 9.96
N THR A 81 -17.92 -6.97 10.70
CA THR A 81 -19.28 -6.40 10.61
C THR A 81 -19.62 -5.83 9.23
N PHE A 82 -18.68 -5.10 8.61
CA PHE A 82 -18.88 -4.52 7.29
C PHE A 82 -19.01 -5.59 6.20
N ALA A 83 -18.16 -6.62 6.23
CA ALA A 83 -18.20 -7.71 5.27
C ALA A 83 -19.48 -8.54 5.39
N HIS A 84 -19.90 -8.89 6.62
CA HIS A 84 -21.15 -9.63 6.86
C HIS A 84 -22.42 -8.81 6.58
N ALA A 85 -22.32 -7.48 6.54
CA ALA A 85 -23.39 -6.60 6.05
C ALA A 85 -23.50 -6.58 4.51
N GLY A 86 -22.59 -7.25 3.78
CA GLY A 86 -22.63 -7.40 2.32
C GLY A 86 -21.93 -6.29 1.55
N PHE A 87 -21.20 -5.38 2.21
CA PHE A 87 -20.57 -4.23 1.56
C PHE A 87 -19.25 -4.53 0.84
N HIS A 88 -18.80 -5.78 0.85
CA HIS A 88 -17.54 -6.23 0.23
C HIS A 88 -17.76 -7.23 -0.91
N ASP A 89 -18.80 -7.03 -1.73
CA ASP A 89 -19.22 -7.97 -2.79
C ASP A 89 -19.43 -9.41 -2.28
N GLY A 90 -19.80 -9.56 -1.00
CA GLY A 90 -19.95 -10.84 -0.32
C GLY A 90 -18.65 -11.54 0.08
N ALA A 91 -17.47 -10.96 -0.19
CA ALA A 91 -16.20 -11.47 0.31
C ALA A 91 -16.05 -11.19 1.82
N THR A 92 -15.49 -12.13 2.57
CA THR A 92 -15.23 -11.99 4.01
C THR A 92 -13.79 -12.42 4.35
N GLY A 93 -13.29 -11.93 5.47
CA GLY A 93 -12.01 -12.36 6.08
C GLY A 93 -12.17 -13.53 7.03
N ASP A 94 -13.29 -14.27 6.97
CA ASP A 94 -13.61 -15.32 7.95
C ASP A 94 -12.54 -16.42 7.97
N ILE A 95 -12.09 -16.80 6.78
CA ILE A 95 -11.02 -17.78 6.54
C ILE A 95 -9.77 -17.09 5.96
N ALA A 96 -9.93 -16.10 5.08
CA ALA A 96 -8.82 -15.47 4.36
C ALA A 96 -7.94 -16.53 3.65
N CYS A 97 -6.64 -16.55 3.93
CA CYS A 97 -5.74 -17.64 3.54
C CYS A 97 -5.29 -18.51 4.73
N ASP A 98 -5.97 -18.39 5.88
CA ASP A 98 -5.80 -19.20 7.08
C ASP A 98 -4.39 -19.15 7.70
N SER A 99 -3.74 -17.99 7.63
CA SER A 99 -2.42 -17.78 8.26
C SER A 99 -2.47 -17.91 9.79
N TYR A 100 -3.65 -17.86 10.44
CA TYR A 100 -3.76 -18.14 11.87
C TYR A 100 -3.30 -19.57 12.20
N HIS A 101 -3.72 -20.55 11.40
CA HIS A 101 -3.32 -21.94 11.59
C HIS A 101 -2.03 -22.32 10.85
N ARG A 102 -1.70 -21.60 9.77
CA ARG A 102 -0.65 -21.98 8.82
C ARG A 102 0.59 -21.11 8.84
N TYR A 103 0.73 -20.22 9.82
CA TYR A 103 1.87 -19.31 9.91
C TYR A 103 3.24 -20.00 9.83
N LYS A 104 3.37 -21.25 10.29
CA LYS A 104 4.64 -22.00 10.17
C LYS A 104 5.01 -22.30 8.72
N GLU A 105 4.04 -22.75 7.92
CA GLU A 105 4.22 -22.97 6.48
C GLU A 105 4.57 -21.64 5.79
N ASP A 106 3.85 -20.59 6.15
CA ASP A 106 4.09 -19.24 5.63
C ASP A 106 5.52 -18.76 5.97
N VAL A 107 6.01 -18.95 7.20
CA VAL A 107 7.39 -18.58 7.59
C VAL A 107 8.44 -19.43 6.85
N GLN A 108 8.21 -20.73 6.65
CA GLN A 108 9.16 -21.57 5.89
C GLN A 108 9.30 -21.08 4.43
N LEU A 109 8.23 -20.58 3.83
CA LEU A 109 8.29 -19.93 2.51
C LEU A 109 9.10 -18.63 2.54
N MET A 110 8.97 -17.81 3.60
CA MET A 110 9.80 -16.60 3.78
C MET A 110 11.30 -16.94 3.86
N VAL A 111 11.66 -18.00 4.58
CA VAL A 111 13.03 -18.55 4.65
C VAL A 111 13.49 -19.04 3.27
N GLY A 112 12.61 -19.77 2.57
CA GLY A 112 12.82 -20.24 1.21
C GLY A 112 13.14 -19.12 0.23
N ILE A 113 12.47 -17.97 0.36
CA ILE A 113 12.77 -16.76 -0.43
C ILE A 113 14.06 -16.09 0.08
N GLY A 114 14.28 -16.05 1.39
CA GLY A 114 15.39 -15.33 2.03
C GLY A 114 15.01 -13.91 2.47
N LEU A 115 13.78 -13.71 2.95
CA LEU A 115 13.36 -12.42 3.51
C LEU A 115 14.19 -12.06 4.75
N GLU A 116 14.57 -10.79 4.88
CA GLU A 116 15.31 -10.28 6.04
C GLU A 116 14.36 -9.76 7.13
N ALA A 117 13.15 -9.32 6.73
CA ALA A 117 12.11 -8.87 7.62
C ALA A 117 10.72 -9.26 7.12
N TYR A 118 9.79 -9.43 8.06
CA TYR A 118 8.38 -9.64 7.76
C TYR A 118 7.53 -8.61 8.49
N ARG A 119 6.76 -7.84 7.72
CA ARG A 119 5.82 -6.87 8.24
C ARG A 119 4.44 -7.50 8.39
N PHE A 120 3.88 -7.51 9.59
CA PHE A 120 2.53 -8.00 9.86
C PHE A 120 1.80 -7.10 10.85
N SER A 121 0.47 -7.22 10.95
CA SER A 121 -0.29 -6.49 11.98
C SER A 121 -0.82 -7.41 13.07
N ILE A 122 -1.03 -6.86 14.26
CA ILE A 122 -1.71 -7.55 15.35
C ILE A 122 -3.20 -7.21 15.27
N SER A 123 -4.06 -8.23 15.26
CA SER A 123 -5.51 -8.03 15.35
C SER A 123 -5.89 -7.55 16.75
N TRP A 124 -6.35 -6.30 16.87
CA TRP A 124 -6.75 -5.74 18.17
C TRP A 124 -7.87 -6.58 18.79
N SER A 125 -8.91 -6.90 18.01
CA SER A 125 -10.06 -7.68 18.50
C SER A 125 -9.74 -9.15 18.81
N ARG A 126 -8.61 -9.68 18.32
CA ARG A 126 -8.09 -11.00 18.71
C ARG A 126 -7.31 -10.94 20.02
N LEU A 127 -6.42 -9.96 20.18
CA LEU A 127 -5.54 -9.85 21.34
C LEU A 127 -6.28 -9.35 22.59
N ILE A 128 -7.12 -8.32 22.44
CA ILE A 128 -7.97 -7.78 23.50
C ILE A 128 -9.42 -7.80 23.00
N PRO A 129 -10.17 -8.88 23.29
CA PRO A 129 -11.57 -9.00 22.90
C PRO A 129 -12.38 -7.80 23.40
N ASN A 130 -13.30 -7.30 22.58
CA ASN A 130 -14.09 -6.08 22.82
C ASN A 130 -13.27 -4.77 22.96
N GLY A 131 -11.96 -4.81 22.68
CA GLY A 131 -11.07 -3.65 22.70
C GLY A 131 -10.59 -3.21 24.09
N ARG A 132 -11.17 -3.71 25.17
CA ARG A 132 -10.76 -3.46 26.56
C ARG A 132 -10.85 -4.71 27.42
N GLY A 133 -10.09 -4.73 28.51
CA GLY A 133 -10.15 -5.79 29.51
C GLY A 133 -8.96 -6.75 29.42
N PRO A 134 -9.12 -8.01 29.84
CA PRO A 134 -8.03 -8.96 29.88
C PRO A 134 -7.56 -9.35 28.47
N ILE A 135 -6.27 -9.67 28.37
CA ILE A 135 -5.68 -10.24 27.15
C ILE A 135 -6.30 -11.61 26.90
N ASN A 136 -6.64 -11.90 25.64
CA ASN A 136 -6.98 -13.25 25.21
C ASN A 136 -5.71 -14.12 25.17
N PRO A 137 -5.57 -15.16 26.03
CA PRO A 137 -4.37 -15.98 26.08
C PRO A 137 -4.09 -16.73 24.76
N LYS A 138 -5.12 -17.03 23.96
CA LYS A 138 -4.97 -17.71 22.68
C LYS A 138 -4.42 -16.78 21.60
N GLY A 139 -4.97 -15.57 21.50
CA GLY A 139 -4.45 -14.50 20.64
C GLY A 139 -3.01 -14.13 21.00
N LEU A 140 -2.72 -13.96 22.29
CA LEU A 140 -1.36 -13.70 22.78
C LEU A 140 -0.37 -14.79 22.36
N ARG A 141 -0.77 -16.06 22.50
CA ARG A 141 0.06 -17.21 22.12
C ARG A 141 0.29 -17.28 20.61
N TYR A 142 -0.72 -16.97 19.78
CA TYR A 142 -0.55 -16.94 18.34
C TYR A 142 0.55 -15.96 17.92
N TYR A 143 0.48 -14.71 18.36
CA TYR A 143 1.49 -13.71 17.99
C TYR A 143 2.87 -14.02 18.57
N ASN A 144 2.95 -14.51 19.81
CA ASN A 144 4.24 -14.99 20.36
C ASN A 144 4.85 -16.09 19.48
N ASN A 145 4.06 -17.10 19.11
CA ASN A 145 4.55 -18.19 18.28
C ASN A 145 5.00 -17.72 16.89
N LEU A 146 4.26 -16.80 16.26
CA LEU A 146 4.66 -16.22 14.98
C LEU A 146 5.97 -15.44 15.11
N ILE A 147 6.11 -14.60 16.13
CA ILE A 147 7.32 -13.81 16.41
C ILE A 147 8.51 -14.73 16.67
N ASP A 148 8.33 -15.77 17.50
CA ASP A 148 9.39 -16.72 17.83
C ASP A 148 9.82 -17.53 16.61
N GLU A 149 8.87 -17.97 15.78
CA GLU A 149 9.18 -18.68 14.53
C GLU A 149 9.99 -17.78 13.58
N LEU A 150 9.57 -16.52 13.36
CA LEU A 150 10.32 -15.56 12.54
C LEU A 150 11.75 -15.35 13.03
N ILE A 151 11.92 -15.07 14.32
CA ILE A 151 13.22 -14.80 14.93
C ILE A 151 14.12 -16.04 14.89
N SER A 152 13.55 -17.25 15.07
CA SER A 152 14.32 -18.50 15.00
C SER A 152 15.00 -18.71 13.64
N HIS A 153 14.47 -18.10 12.58
CA HIS A 153 15.05 -18.11 11.23
C HIS A 153 15.74 -16.79 10.83
N GLY A 154 15.95 -15.88 11.78
CA GLY A 154 16.64 -14.60 11.54
C GLY A 154 15.81 -13.56 10.78
N ILE A 155 14.49 -13.72 10.71
CA ILE A 155 13.59 -12.76 10.06
C ILE A 155 13.12 -11.74 11.10
N GLN A 156 13.37 -10.45 10.83
CA GLN A 156 12.99 -9.38 11.75
C GLN A 156 11.47 -9.15 11.75
N PRO A 157 10.78 -9.19 12.90
CA PRO A 157 9.37 -8.83 12.97
C PRO A 157 9.18 -7.31 12.94
N HIS A 158 8.51 -6.81 11.90
CA HIS A 158 8.06 -5.42 11.79
C HIS A 158 6.55 -5.36 12.06
N VAL A 159 6.15 -4.93 13.25
CA VAL A 159 4.77 -5.03 13.70
C VAL A 159 3.99 -3.75 13.45
N THR A 160 2.81 -3.87 12.87
CA THR A 160 1.81 -2.80 12.77
C THR A 160 0.74 -3.01 13.84
N LEU A 161 0.52 -2.01 14.70
CA LEU A 161 -0.45 -2.11 15.79
C LEU A 161 -1.89 -2.03 15.26
N TYR A 162 -2.16 -1.14 14.31
CA TYR A 162 -3.50 -0.97 13.75
C TYR A 162 -3.48 -0.93 12.23
N HIS A 163 -4.25 -1.83 11.62
CA HIS A 163 -4.41 -1.94 10.18
C HIS A 163 -5.90 -2.06 9.83
N CYS A 164 -6.67 -1.01 10.16
CA CYS A 164 -8.10 -0.89 9.90
C CYS A 164 -9.01 -1.91 10.63
N ASP A 165 -8.54 -2.55 11.70
CA ASP A 165 -9.19 -3.69 12.34
C ASP A 165 -9.77 -3.37 13.74
N LEU A 166 -10.42 -2.20 13.86
CA LEU A 166 -10.93 -1.71 15.14
C LEU A 166 -11.94 -2.72 15.74
N PRO A 167 -11.86 -3.06 17.03
CA PRO A 167 -12.89 -3.88 17.67
C PRO A 167 -14.28 -3.21 17.53
N GLN A 168 -15.27 -3.96 17.03
CA GLN A 168 -16.60 -3.41 16.73
C GLN A 168 -17.25 -2.78 17.97
N THR A 169 -16.98 -3.31 19.17
CA THR A 169 -17.47 -2.75 20.44
C THR A 169 -17.10 -1.27 20.63
N LEU A 170 -15.90 -0.86 20.21
CA LEU A 170 -15.47 0.54 20.33
C LEU A 170 -16.13 1.44 19.28
N GLU A 171 -16.42 0.90 18.10
CA GLU A 171 -17.24 1.57 17.09
C GLU A 171 -18.68 1.75 17.58
N ASP A 172 -19.27 0.73 18.18
CA ASP A 172 -20.65 0.78 18.69
C ASP A 172 -20.80 1.73 19.90
N GLU A 173 -19.83 1.75 20.81
CA GLU A 173 -19.91 2.53 22.05
C GLU A 173 -19.78 4.04 21.83
N TYR A 174 -18.85 4.45 20.95
CA TYR A 174 -18.53 5.86 20.78
C TYR A 174 -18.14 6.25 19.35
N VAL A 175 -18.44 5.42 18.35
CA VAL A 175 -18.14 5.68 16.93
C VAL A 175 -16.64 5.75 16.65
N GLY A 176 -15.88 4.92 17.37
CA GLY A 176 -14.47 4.66 17.11
C GLY A 176 -13.63 5.92 17.01
N TRP A 177 -13.01 6.14 15.85
CA TRP A 177 -12.06 7.24 15.64
C TRP A 177 -12.68 8.64 15.65
N LEU A 178 -14.00 8.77 15.62
CA LEU A 178 -14.66 10.08 15.78
C LEU A 178 -14.60 10.58 17.23
N SER A 179 -14.50 9.68 18.20
CA SER A 179 -14.40 10.05 19.61
C SER A 179 -12.96 10.14 20.07
N ARG A 180 -12.67 11.15 20.89
CA ARG A 180 -11.37 11.32 21.54
C ARG A 180 -11.07 10.21 22.56
N ASN A 181 -12.07 9.42 22.97
CA ASN A 181 -11.87 8.24 23.83
C ASN A 181 -10.91 7.22 23.20
N ILE A 182 -10.88 7.13 21.86
CA ILE A 182 -10.00 6.20 21.14
C ILE A 182 -8.52 6.40 21.48
N VAL A 183 -8.10 7.62 21.83
CA VAL A 183 -6.71 7.93 22.19
C VAL A 183 -6.29 7.11 23.40
N LYS A 184 -7.16 7.01 24.42
CA LYS A 184 -6.90 6.25 25.63
C LYS A 184 -6.88 4.75 25.34
N ASP A 185 -7.87 4.26 24.61
CA ASP A 185 -8.03 2.82 24.35
C ASP A 185 -6.93 2.29 23.42
N PHE A 186 -6.58 3.05 22.38
CA PHE A 186 -5.45 2.71 21.52
C PHE A 186 -4.11 2.75 22.28
N THR A 187 -3.91 3.73 23.16
CA THR A 187 -2.70 3.78 24.00
C THR A 187 -2.61 2.57 24.93
N ALA A 188 -3.73 2.13 25.51
CA ALA A 188 -3.77 0.96 26.37
C ALA A 188 -3.49 -0.35 25.60
N PHE A 189 -4.03 -0.47 24.39
CA PHE A 189 -3.72 -1.58 23.49
C PHE A 189 -2.24 -1.59 23.08
N ALA A 190 -1.68 -0.43 22.72
CA ALA A 190 -0.25 -0.31 22.43
C ALA A 190 0.62 -0.68 23.65
N ASP A 191 0.21 -0.30 24.87
CA ASP A 191 0.91 -0.68 26.11
C ASP A 191 1.00 -2.21 26.26
N VAL A 192 -0.09 -2.91 25.97
CA VAL A 192 -0.12 -4.39 25.99
C VAL A 192 0.83 -4.94 24.93
N CYS A 193 0.78 -4.47 23.69
CA CYS A 193 1.67 -4.95 22.63
C CYS A 193 3.16 -4.74 22.96
N PHE A 194 3.53 -3.55 23.45
CA PHE A 194 4.90 -3.25 23.84
C PHE A 194 5.37 -4.11 25.01
N LYS A 195 4.49 -4.34 26.00
CA LYS A 195 4.81 -5.15 27.17
C LYS A 195 5.03 -6.61 26.81
N GLU A 196 4.16 -7.18 25.98
CA GLU A 196 4.10 -8.63 25.75
C GLU A 196 5.01 -9.08 24.61
N PHE A 197 5.39 -8.19 23.68
CA PHE A 197 6.20 -8.55 22.51
C PHE A 197 7.45 -7.70 22.31
N GLY A 198 7.59 -6.56 23.02
CA GLY A 198 8.67 -5.61 22.78
C GLY A 198 10.05 -6.06 23.27
N ASP A 199 10.15 -7.22 23.92
CA ASP A 199 11.43 -7.89 24.18
C ASP A 199 12.07 -8.47 22.90
N ARG A 200 11.27 -8.71 21.87
CA ARG A 200 11.65 -9.32 20.59
C ARG A 200 11.34 -8.45 19.37
N VAL A 201 10.31 -7.61 19.46
CA VAL A 201 9.89 -6.71 18.37
C VAL A 201 10.52 -5.34 18.53
N LEU A 202 11.36 -4.97 17.55
CA LEU A 202 12.09 -3.70 17.55
C LEU A 202 11.49 -2.64 16.62
N HIS A 203 10.64 -3.00 15.66
CA HIS A 203 10.05 -2.03 14.72
C HIS A 203 8.54 -2.00 14.85
N TRP A 204 8.01 -0.88 15.32
CA TRP A 204 6.59 -0.67 15.59
C TRP A 204 6.03 0.42 14.68
N THR A 205 5.02 0.07 13.89
CA THR A 205 4.17 1.03 13.17
C THR A 205 2.87 1.17 13.93
N THR A 206 2.49 2.36 14.37
CA THR A 206 1.25 2.51 15.14
C THR A 206 0.00 2.29 14.28
N ILE A 207 -0.10 3.01 13.15
CA ILE A 207 -1.29 3.05 12.30
C ILE A 207 -0.82 2.91 10.85
N ASN A 208 -1.37 1.95 10.12
CA ASN A 208 -1.22 1.84 8.67
C ASN A 208 -2.05 2.91 7.95
N GLU A 209 -1.48 3.53 6.92
CA GLU A 209 -2.17 4.45 6.00
C GLU A 209 -3.16 5.41 6.69
N ALA A 210 -2.73 6.08 7.76
CA ALA A 210 -3.63 6.87 8.60
C ALA A 210 -4.45 7.90 7.77
N ASN A 211 -3.85 8.44 6.71
CA ASN A 211 -4.51 9.33 5.76
C ASN A 211 -5.60 8.63 4.92
N ILE A 212 -5.34 7.45 4.38
CA ILE A 212 -6.32 6.74 3.54
C ILE A 212 -7.40 6.08 4.38
N LEU A 213 -7.12 5.65 5.60
CA LEU A 213 -8.16 5.15 6.50
C LEU A 213 -9.20 6.23 6.80
N ALA A 214 -8.76 7.47 7.01
CA ALA A 214 -9.66 8.59 7.23
C ALA A 214 -10.47 8.93 5.96
N VAL A 215 -9.83 9.00 4.79
CA VAL A 215 -10.51 9.28 3.50
C VAL A 215 -11.50 8.16 3.15
N GLY A 216 -11.05 6.91 3.21
CA GLY A 216 -11.83 5.74 2.85
C GLY A 216 -13.02 5.49 3.78
N GLY A 217 -12.82 5.67 5.09
CA GLY A 217 -13.83 5.35 6.10
C GLY A 217 -14.83 6.47 6.39
N TYR A 218 -14.43 7.74 6.21
CA TYR A 218 -15.18 8.90 6.70
C TYR A 218 -15.36 10.05 5.68
N ASP A 219 -14.86 9.89 4.46
CA ASP A 219 -15.18 10.80 3.35
C ASP A 219 -15.93 10.09 2.23
N ASN A 220 -15.32 9.10 1.58
CA ASN A 220 -15.97 8.40 0.47
C ASN A 220 -16.78 7.16 0.89
N GLY A 221 -16.54 6.62 2.08
CA GLY A 221 -17.23 5.44 2.61
C GLY A 221 -17.01 4.17 1.78
N LEU A 222 -15.79 3.95 1.29
CA LEU A 222 -15.37 2.72 0.58
C LEU A 222 -14.97 1.60 1.54
N ILE A 223 -14.49 1.93 2.73
CA ILE A 223 -14.07 0.95 3.75
C ILE A 223 -14.86 1.19 5.06
N PRO A 224 -14.85 0.26 6.03
CA PRO A 224 -15.50 0.48 7.32
C PRO A 224 -14.96 1.76 8.00
N PRO A 225 -15.80 2.51 8.72
CA PRO A 225 -17.20 2.22 9.05
C PRO A 225 -18.23 2.71 8.01
N LYS A 226 -17.81 2.96 6.76
CA LYS A 226 -18.69 3.36 5.65
C LYS A 226 -19.47 4.67 5.90
N ARG A 227 -18.77 5.72 6.34
CA ARG A 227 -19.38 7.02 6.64
C ARG A 227 -19.06 8.03 5.55
N CYS A 228 -20.10 8.71 5.07
CA CYS A 228 -20.02 9.79 4.09
C CYS A 228 -21.33 10.60 4.07
N SER A 229 -21.35 11.74 3.37
CA SER A 229 -22.54 12.57 3.20
C SER A 229 -22.74 13.01 1.75
N LEU A 230 -23.99 13.01 1.29
CA LEU A 230 -24.34 13.52 -0.05
C LEU A 230 -23.88 14.99 -0.23
N PRO A 231 -23.39 15.37 -1.42
CA PRO A 231 -23.33 14.57 -2.66
C PRO A 231 -22.08 13.70 -2.80
N PHE A 232 -21.28 13.55 -1.73
CA PHE A 232 -20.00 12.84 -1.75
C PHE A 232 -20.14 11.36 -1.35
N GLY A 233 -19.14 10.56 -1.73
CA GLY A 233 -19.02 9.15 -1.37
C GLY A 233 -20.01 8.19 -2.03
N PHE A 234 -20.02 6.95 -1.54
CA PHE A 234 -20.72 5.81 -2.16
C PHE A 234 -21.87 5.29 -1.30
N ASN A 235 -22.98 6.03 -1.29
CA ASN A 235 -24.25 5.62 -0.69
C ASN A 235 -24.11 5.15 0.78
N CYS A 236 -23.66 6.06 1.66
CA CYS A 236 -23.53 5.79 3.09
C CYS A 236 -24.83 6.04 3.83
N THR A 237 -25.00 5.33 4.96
CA THR A 237 -26.18 5.45 5.83
C THR A 237 -26.07 6.59 6.84
N GLY A 238 -24.91 7.23 6.94
CA GLY A 238 -24.66 8.40 7.78
C GLY A 238 -23.23 8.90 7.64
N GLY A 239 -22.93 10.02 8.30
CA GLY A 239 -21.62 10.66 8.29
C GLY A 239 -21.66 12.11 7.84
N ASN A 240 -20.49 12.74 7.81
CA ASN A 240 -20.29 14.07 7.27
C ASN A 240 -18.90 14.21 6.67
N SER A 241 -18.81 14.03 5.35
CA SER A 241 -17.58 14.09 4.56
C SER A 241 -16.83 15.42 4.69
N SER A 242 -17.52 16.50 5.10
CA SER A 242 -16.91 17.82 5.29
C SER A 242 -16.20 17.98 6.64
N THR A 243 -16.46 17.13 7.63
CA THR A 243 -15.94 17.33 9.00
C THR A 243 -15.33 16.08 9.62
N GLU A 244 -15.92 14.91 9.43
CA GLU A 244 -15.55 13.67 10.13
C GLU A 244 -14.11 13.24 9.83
N ILE A 245 -13.69 13.35 8.58
CA ILE A 245 -12.33 13.04 8.15
C ILE A 245 -11.27 13.80 8.98
N TYR A 246 -11.49 15.08 9.27
CA TYR A 246 -10.54 15.91 10.01
C TYR A 246 -10.53 15.60 11.50
N ILE A 247 -11.68 15.25 12.07
CA ILE A 247 -11.80 14.80 13.46
C ILE A 247 -11.05 13.48 13.64
N VAL A 248 -11.28 12.53 12.73
CA VAL A 248 -10.63 11.21 12.72
C VAL A 248 -9.12 11.33 12.60
N GLY A 249 -8.62 12.10 11.61
CA GLY A 249 -7.18 12.29 11.45
C GLY A 249 -6.54 12.97 12.67
N HIS A 250 -7.23 13.90 13.33
CA HIS A 250 -6.76 14.52 14.57
C HIS A 250 -6.65 13.50 15.71
N ASN A 251 -7.69 12.68 15.92
CA ASN A 251 -7.66 11.64 16.95
C ASN A 251 -6.60 10.56 16.66
N MET A 252 -6.38 10.18 15.40
CA MET A 252 -5.30 9.27 14.99
C MET A 252 -3.91 9.84 15.31
N LEU A 253 -3.67 11.14 15.04
CA LEU A 253 -2.41 11.80 15.39
C LEU A 253 -2.18 11.84 16.91
N LEU A 254 -3.22 12.14 17.69
CA LEU A 254 -3.14 12.12 19.16
C LEU A 254 -2.90 10.70 19.71
N ALA A 255 -3.58 9.70 19.16
CA ALA A 255 -3.44 8.30 19.54
C ALA A 255 -2.04 7.76 19.23
N HIS A 256 -1.54 8.00 18.01
CA HIS A 256 -0.16 7.69 17.62
C HIS A 256 0.85 8.34 18.58
N SER A 257 0.73 9.64 18.81
CA SER A 257 1.69 10.39 19.62
C SER A 257 1.67 9.95 21.09
N SER A 258 0.48 9.64 21.61
CA SER A 258 0.30 9.08 22.95
C SER A 258 1.01 7.72 23.10
N ALA A 259 0.83 6.81 22.13
CA ALA A 259 1.53 5.53 22.11
C ALA A 259 3.05 5.68 22.01
N VAL A 260 3.54 6.61 21.19
CA VAL A 260 4.98 6.90 21.07
C VAL A 260 5.54 7.45 22.38
N ARG A 261 4.85 8.40 23.03
CA ARG A 261 5.30 8.92 24.34
C ARG A 261 5.30 7.84 25.41
N LEU A 262 4.31 6.95 25.41
CA LEU A 262 4.29 5.79 26.29
C LEU A 262 5.53 4.92 26.05
N TYR A 263 5.84 4.58 24.79
CA TYR A 263 7.01 3.81 24.44
C TYR A 263 8.32 4.46 24.91
N GLN A 264 8.50 5.74 24.60
CA GLN A 264 9.66 6.54 24.99
C GLN A 264 9.88 6.55 26.51
N ARG A 265 8.81 6.66 27.29
CA ARG A 265 8.88 6.77 28.76
C ARG A 265 9.07 5.42 29.45
N LYS A 266 8.42 4.36 28.96
CA LYS A 266 8.29 3.09 29.69
C LYS A 266 9.17 1.98 29.12
N TYR A 267 9.46 2.00 27.82
CA TYR A 267 10.03 0.85 27.12
C TYR A 267 11.35 1.14 26.40
N LYS A 268 11.55 2.35 25.85
CA LYS A 268 12.70 2.68 24.99
C LYS A 268 14.07 2.40 25.64
N SER A 269 14.23 2.66 26.95
CA SER A 269 15.50 2.44 27.65
C SER A 269 15.89 0.96 27.78
N VAL A 270 14.92 0.05 27.74
CA VAL A 270 15.13 -1.39 27.90
C VAL A 270 15.06 -2.11 26.54
N GLN A 271 14.03 -1.81 25.76
CA GLN A 271 13.74 -2.52 24.51
C GLN A 271 14.50 -1.95 23.30
N GLN A 272 14.89 -0.67 23.35
CA GLN A 272 15.67 0.00 22.30
C GLN A 272 15.06 -0.05 20.88
N GLY A 273 13.77 -0.37 20.75
CA GLY A 273 13.07 -0.39 19.48
C GLY A 273 12.70 1.01 18.96
N PHE A 274 12.06 1.04 17.80
CA PHE A 274 11.71 2.22 17.03
C PHE A 274 10.20 2.25 16.80
N VAL A 275 9.58 3.42 16.98
CA VAL A 275 8.15 3.61 16.77
C VAL A 275 7.90 4.67 15.70
N GLY A 276 7.15 4.30 14.66
CA GLY A 276 6.78 5.17 13.54
C GLY A 276 5.29 5.13 13.23
N ILE A 277 4.90 5.91 12.23
CA ILE A 277 3.57 5.91 11.62
C ILE A 277 3.71 5.57 10.15
N ASN A 278 2.65 5.05 9.53
CA ASN A 278 2.61 4.83 8.10
C ASN A 278 1.56 5.72 7.42
N VAL A 279 1.91 6.20 6.22
CA VAL A 279 1.04 6.97 5.33
C VAL A 279 1.12 6.42 3.91
N TYR A 280 0.02 6.54 3.18
CA TYR A 280 0.02 6.30 1.74
C TYR A 280 0.51 7.55 0.99
N GLY A 281 1.56 7.41 0.19
CA GLY A 281 2.05 8.43 -0.72
C GLY A 281 1.58 8.18 -2.13
N LEU A 282 0.53 8.89 -2.55
CA LEU A 282 0.15 8.94 -3.96
C LEU A 282 1.15 9.84 -4.72
N GLY A 283 1.65 9.38 -5.87
CA GLY A 283 2.46 10.22 -6.74
C GLY A 283 1.58 11.29 -7.39
N PHE A 284 1.97 12.57 -7.29
CA PHE A 284 1.23 13.67 -7.91
C PHE A 284 2.05 14.32 -9.02
N LEU A 285 1.50 14.34 -10.22
CA LEU A 285 2.06 15.04 -11.37
C LEU A 285 1.17 16.20 -11.78
N PRO A 286 1.72 17.34 -12.21
CA PRO A 286 0.90 18.43 -12.71
C PRO A 286 0.26 18.02 -14.04
N TYR A 287 -1.02 18.34 -14.26
CA TYR A 287 -1.73 17.99 -15.49
C TYR A 287 -1.14 18.71 -16.72
N THR A 288 -0.67 19.94 -16.53
CA THR A 288 0.09 20.72 -17.52
C THR A 288 1.35 21.31 -16.87
N ASN A 289 2.27 21.85 -17.67
CA ASN A 289 3.44 22.58 -17.16
C ASN A 289 3.11 24.00 -16.67
N SER A 290 1.83 24.33 -16.45
CA SER A 290 1.44 25.64 -15.93
C SER A 290 1.85 25.79 -14.46
N GLU A 291 2.17 27.02 -14.06
CA GLU A 291 2.49 27.32 -12.65
C GLU A 291 1.33 26.94 -11.71
N ALA A 292 0.09 27.11 -12.17
CA ALA A 292 -1.10 26.75 -11.40
C ALA A 292 -1.16 25.25 -11.06
N ASP A 293 -0.92 24.37 -12.05
CA ASP A 293 -0.93 22.92 -11.83
C ASP A 293 0.27 22.46 -10.99
N VAL A 294 1.43 23.11 -11.13
CA VAL A 294 2.60 22.83 -10.27
C VAL A 294 2.31 23.22 -8.81
N ILE A 295 1.66 24.35 -8.56
CA ILE A 295 1.24 24.74 -7.21
C ILE A 295 0.13 23.79 -6.70
N ALA A 296 -0.75 23.30 -7.57
CA ALA A 296 -1.77 22.31 -7.22
C ALA A 296 -1.15 20.99 -6.71
N VAL A 297 -0.03 20.53 -7.28
CA VAL A 297 0.74 19.39 -6.77
C VAL A 297 1.15 19.60 -5.31
N GLN A 298 1.67 20.79 -4.96
CA GLN A 298 2.04 21.08 -3.57
C GLN A 298 0.82 21.05 -2.63
N ARG A 299 -0.35 21.53 -3.07
CA ARG A 299 -1.58 21.42 -2.26
C ARG A 299 -2.01 19.98 -2.07
N ALA A 300 -1.91 19.14 -3.10
CA ALA A 300 -2.21 17.72 -3.00
C ALA A 300 -1.24 17.01 -2.03
N LEU A 301 0.06 17.31 -2.09
CA LEU A 301 1.06 16.81 -1.14
C LEU A 301 0.80 17.29 0.29
N ASP A 302 0.42 18.55 0.48
CA ASP A 302 0.05 19.08 1.80
C ASP A 302 -1.12 18.30 2.42
N PHE A 303 -2.14 17.94 1.62
CA PHE A 303 -3.30 17.20 2.11
C PHE A 303 -3.05 15.71 2.29
N TYR A 304 -2.36 15.03 1.36
CA TYR A 304 -2.14 13.58 1.46
C TYR A 304 -0.98 13.21 2.38
N ILE A 305 0.13 13.95 2.34
CA ILE A 305 1.33 13.68 3.15
C ILE A 305 1.40 14.66 4.32
N GLY A 306 1.34 15.96 4.03
CA GLY A 306 1.55 17.01 5.02
C GLY A 306 0.54 16.97 6.17
N TRP A 307 -0.68 16.50 5.94
CA TRP A 307 -1.74 16.40 6.93
C TRP A 307 -1.32 15.61 8.17
N PHE A 308 -0.61 14.49 7.97
CA PHE A 308 -0.09 13.68 9.07
C PHE A 308 1.37 13.98 9.39
N ILE A 309 2.21 14.20 8.38
CA ILE A 309 3.66 14.31 8.60
C ILE A 309 4.05 15.67 9.18
N LYS A 310 3.42 16.77 8.74
CA LYS A 310 3.78 18.11 9.22
C LYS A 310 3.52 18.29 10.72
N PRO A 311 2.39 17.84 11.31
CA PRO A 311 2.20 17.84 12.76
C PRO A 311 3.29 17.08 13.51
N LEU A 312 3.71 15.93 13.00
CA LEU A 312 4.70 15.08 13.67
C LEU A 312 6.12 15.66 13.64
N ILE A 313 6.45 16.46 12.64
CA ILE A 313 7.77 17.11 12.54
C ILE A 313 7.75 18.51 13.19
N PHE A 314 6.71 19.29 12.95
CA PHE A 314 6.69 20.72 13.27
C PHE A 314 5.69 21.10 14.37
N GLY A 315 4.76 20.22 14.73
CA GLY A 315 3.78 20.43 15.81
C GLY A 315 2.46 21.08 15.36
N ASP A 316 2.24 21.29 14.07
CA ASP A 316 0.98 21.86 13.54
C ASP A 316 0.71 21.42 12.09
N TYR A 317 -0.53 21.58 11.64
CA TYR A 317 -0.99 21.24 10.30
C TYR A 317 -0.43 22.16 9.20
N PRO A 318 -0.44 21.74 7.92
CA PRO A 318 -0.07 22.58 6.79
C PRO A 318 -0.90 23.87 6.71
N GLN A 319 -0.26 25.00 6.39
CA GLN A 319 -0.96 26.29 6.26
C GLN A 319 -2.01 26.25 5.14
N THR A 320 -1.75 25.53 4.05
CA THR A 320 -2.72 25.27 2.98
C THR A 320 -3.99 24.63 3.53
N MET A 321 -3.87 23.60 4.36
CA MET A 321 -5.03 22.96 4.99
C MET A 321 -5.75 23.91 5.95
N LYS A 322 -5.01 24.60 6.83
CA LYS A 322 -5.61 25.55 7.79
C LYS A 322 -6.41 26.64 7.06
N LYS A 323 -5.88 27.15 5.95
CA LYS A 323 -6.55 28.15 5.11
C LYS A 323 -7.79 27.59 4.41
N ASN A 324 -7.66 26.44 3.74
CA ASN A 324 -8.73 25.91 2.91
C ASN A 324 -9.84 25.28 3.74
N VAL A 325 -9.50 24.47 4.73
CA VAL A 325 -10.45 23.73 5.57
C VAL A 325 -11.10 24.66 6.60
N GLY A 326 -10.33 25.60 7.15
CA GLY A 326 -10.79 26.56 8.14
C GLY A 326 -11.17 25.89 9.47
N SER A 327 -12.30 26.31 10.06
CA SER A 327 -12.76 25.86 11.37
C SER A 327 -13.13 24.37 11.46
N ARG A 328 -13.24 23.67 10.33
CA ARG A 328 -13.50 22.22 10.29
C ARG A 328 -12.27 21.39 10.61
N LEU A 329 -11.07 21.97 10.48
CA LEU A 329 -9.81 21.35 10.88
C LEU A 329 -9.60 21.60 12.39
N PRO A 330 -9.56 20.56 13.24
CA PRO A 330 -9.32 20.76 14.66
C PRO A 330 -7.99 21.48 14.93
N MET A 331 -7.94 22.28 15.99
CA MET A 331 -6.70 22.96 16.41
C MET A 331 -6.02 22.17 17.52
N PHE A 332 -4.72 21.96 17.39
CA PHE A 332 -3.93 21.47 18.52
C PHE A 332 -3.86 22.55 19.62
N THR A 333 -4.18 22.16 20.84
CA THR A 333 -3.76 22.92 22.03
C THR A 333 -2.23 22.92 22.11
N LYS A 334 -1.66 23.84 22.91
CA LYS A 334 -0.20 23.88 23.13
C LYS A 334 0.36 22.54 23.61
N SER A 335 -0.32 21.90 24.57
CA SER A 335 0.08 20.59 25.08
C SER A 335 -0.01 19.48 24.05
N GLU A 336 -0.99 19.52 23.14
CA GLU A 336 -1.08 18.54 22.07
C GLU A 336 -0.03 18.77 20.99
N SER A 337 0.24 20.04 20.63
CA SER A 337 1.33 20.39 19.73
C SER A 337 2.68 19.87 20.26
N GLU A 338 2.95 20.02 21.55
CA GLU A 338 4.12 19.46 22.22
C GLU A 338 4.11 17.92 22.26
N LEU A 339 2.93 17.31 22.40
CA LEU A 339 2.76 15.87 22.37
C LEU A 339 3.14 15.28 21.00
N VAL A 340 2.57 15.83 19.92
CA VAL A 340 2.74 15.31 18.54
C VAL A 340 4.08 15.65 17.93
N LYS A 341 4.68 16.80 18.29
CA LYS A 341 5.96 17.22 17.71
C LYS A 341 7.09 16.27 18.11
N GLY A 342 7.77 15.71 17.12
CA GLY A 342 8.88 14.77 17.28
C GLY A 342 8.44 13.39 17.79
N SER A 343 7.18 13.00 17.61
CA SER A 343 6.69 11.69 18.07
C SER A 343 6.88 10.58 17.04
N LEU A 344 8.04 10.49 16.38
CA LEU A 344 8.37 9.36 15.49
C LEU A 344 9.87 9.11 15.46
N ASP A 345 10.25 7.84 15.31
CA ASP A 345 11.61 7.41 15.00
C ASP A 345 11.80 7.21 13.48
N PHE A 346 10.72 6.87 12.74
CA PHE A 346 10.73 6.66 11.30
C PHE A 346 9.34 6.92 10.68
N ILE A 347 9.28 7.04 9.35
CA ILE A 347 8.05 7.09 8.56
C ILE A 347 7.94 5.83 7.70
N GLY A 348 6.83 5.10 7.82
CA GLY A 348 6.44 4.08 6.87
C GLY A 348 5.75 4.71 5.66
N LEU A 349 6.14 4.33 4.46
CA LEU A 349 5.56 4.82 3.22
C LEU A 349 4.95 3.66 2.43
N ASN A 350 3.67 3.75 2.13
CA ASN A 350 3.00 2.90 1.15
C ASN A 350 2.92 3.65 -0.17
N HIS A 351 3.28 3.04 -1.29
CA HIS A 351 3.22 3.67 -2.60
C HIS A 351 2.93 2.63 -3.67
N TYR A 352 2.04 2.96 -4.61
CA TYR A 352 1.66 2.05 -5.69
C TYR A 352 1.52 2.72 -7.05
N SER A 353 0.98 3.95 -7.06
CA SER A 353 0.55 4.62 -8.28
C SER A 353 0.79 6.13 -8.23
N GLN A 354 0.56 6.76 -9.38
CA GLN A 354 0.58 8.21 -9.57
C GLN A 354 -0.72 8.68 -10.23
N VAL A 355 -1.05 9.95 -10.05
CA VAL A 355 -2.19 10.63 -10.67
C VAL A 355 -1.78 12.01 -11.15
N HIS A 356 -2.52 12.53 -12.12
CA HIS A 356 -2.39 13.93 -12.52
C HIS A 356 -3.28 14.81 -11.65
N VAL A 357 -2.83 16.01 -11.34
CA VAL A 357 -3.61 17.02 -10.64
C VAL A 357 -3.69 18.29 -11.45
N ARG A 358 -4.89 18.86 -11.51
CA ARG A 358 -5.17 20.13 -12.16
C ARG A 358 -5.67 21.14 -11.14
N ASP A 359 -5.19 22.37 -11.24
CA ASP A 359 -5.67 23.48 -10.44
C ASP A 359 -7.19 23.68 -10.61
N ASN A 360 -7.92 23.86 -9.51
CA ASN A 360 -9.34 24.15 -9.56
C ASN A 360 -9.79 25.02 -8.37
N PRO A 361 -9.50 26.33 -8.38
CA PRO A 361 -9.81 27.23 -7.25
C PRO A 361 -11.31 27.39 -7.02
N SER A 362 -12.16 27.21 -8.04
CA SER A 362 -13.63 27.28 -7.90
C SER A 362 -14.20 26.26 -6.91
N TYR A 363 -13.46 25.18 -6.63
CA TYR A 363 -13.84 24.21 -5.60
C TYR A 363 -13.85 24.82 -4.20
N LEU A 364 -12.97 25.78 -3.92
CA LEU A 364 -12.90 26.46 -2.62
C LEU A 364 -14.01 27.50 -2.43
N GLU A 365 -14.74 27.85 -3.48
CA GLU A 365 -15.90 28.76 -3.45
C GLU A 365 -17.20 28.03 -3.10
N LYS A 366 -17.19 26.69 -3.06
CA LYS A 366 -18.37 25.89 -2.72
C LYS A 366 -18.63 25.90 -1.21
N ASP A 367 -19.89 26.00 -0.82
CA ASP A 367 -20.31 25.90 0.58
C ASP A 367 -20.06 24.49 1.15
N LEU A 368 -20.42 23.47 0.38
CA LEU A 368 -20.29 22.06 0.75
C LEU A 368 -19.06 21.45 0.08
N ARG A 369 -18.13 20.92 0.89
CA ARG A 369 -16.80 20.48 0.46
C ARG A 369 -16.37 19.20 1.16
N ASP A 370 -15.91 18.21 0.42
CA ASP A 370 -15.21 17.05 0.95
C ASP A 370 -13.69 17.30 1.00
N PHE A 371 -12.91 16.26 1.30
CA PHE A 371 -11.45 16.34 1.35
C PHE A 371 -10.85 16.79 0.00
N ASN A 372 -11.37 16.26 -1.11
CA ASN A 372 -10.86 16.57 -2.45
C ASN A 372 -11.15 18.00 -2.87
N ILE A 373 -12.37 18.47 -2.62
CA ILE A 373 -12.78 19.84 -2.88
C ILE A 373 -11.97 20.82 -2.02
N ASP A 374 -11.63 20.46 -0.77
CA ASP A 374 -10.78 21.28 0.11
C ASP A 374 -9.32 21.41 -0.35
N MET A 375 -8.81 20.48 -1.16
CA MET A 375 -7.50 20.66 -1.80
C MET A 375 -7.52 21.78 -2.86
N GLY A 376 -8.70 22.10 -3.41
CA GLY A 376 -8.85 23.01 -4.55
C GLY A 376 -8.19 22.47 -5.82
N VAL A 377 -8.22 21.14 -6.01
CA VAL A 377 -7.62 20.47 -7.18
C VAL A 377 -8.60 19.46 -7.78
N ALA A 378 -8.50 19.22 -9.08
CA ALA A 378 -9.11 18.07 -9.72
C ALA A 378 -8.05 16.95 -9.82
N VAL A 379 -8.31 15.81 -9.16
CA VAL A 379 -7.47 14.62 -9.25
C VAL A 379 -7.93 13.77 -10.44
N LEU A 380 -7.01 13.46 -11.33
CA LEU A 380 -7.23 12.75 -12.58
C LEU A 380 -6.43 11.44 -12.54
N PHE A 381 -7.15 10.36 -12.29
CA PHE A 381 -6.58 9.02 -12.31
C PHE A 381 -6.35 8.57 -13.76
N GLU A 382 -5.13 8.13 -14.08
CA GLU A 382 -4.86 7.46 -15.35
C GLU A 382 -5.72 6.19 -15.44
N GLY A 383 -6.57 6.09 -16.46
CA GLY A 383 -7.45 4.93 -16.68
C GLY A 383 -8.81 4.97 -15.97
N TYR A 384 -9.23 6.10 -15.36
CA TYR A 384 -10.63 6.29 -15.01
C TYR A 384 -11.45 6.47 -16.30
N GLN A 385 -12.35 5.51 -16.54
CA GLN A 385 -13.15 5.33 -17.75
C GLN A 385 -13.77 6.63 -18.28
N LEU A 386 -13.43 6.97 -19.53
CA LEU A 386 -14.43 7.53 -20.43
C LEU A 386 -15.45 6.41 -20.74
N PRO A 387 -16.74 6.70 -21.00
CA PRO A 387 -17.82 5.70 -21.10
C PRO A 387 -17.62 4.54 -22.10
N ASN A 388 -16.57 4.60 -22.93
CA ASN A 388 -16.33 3.67 -24.04
C ASN A 388 -14.98 2.95 -23.97
N GLU A 389 -14.25 2.98 -22.85
CA GLU A 389 -12.99 2.24 -22.71
C GLU A 389 -13.17 0.84 -22.06
N PRO A 390 -12.42 -0.18 -22.52
CA PRO A 390 -12.47 -1.52 -21.93
C PRO A 390 -12.07 -1.47 -20.44
N PRO A 391 -12.54 -2.44 -19.62
CA PRO A 391 -12.24 -2.46 -18.20
C PRO A 391 -10.72 -2.42 -17.97
N PRO A 392 -10.25 -1.69 -16.93
CA PRO A 392 -8.82 -1.61 -16.62
C PRO A 392 -8.28 -3.03 -16.49
N THR A 393 -7.10 -3.27 -17.05
CA THR A 393 -6.47 -4.60 -17.19
C THR A 393 -6.09 -5.26 -15.86
N GLY A 394 -6.53 -4.70 -14.72
CA GLY A 394 -6.13 -5.08 -13.36
C GLY A 394 -4.68 -4.74 -13.05
N ARG A 395 -4.05 -3.87 -13.87
CA ARG A 395 -2.62 -3.55 -13.80
C ARG A 395 -2.40 -2.07 -13.51
N LEU A 396 -1.52 -1.77 -12.56
CA LEU A 396 -1.00 -0.44 -12.34
C LEU A 396 0.12 -0.11 -13.35
N PRO A 397 0.21 1.15 -13.85
CA PRO A 397 1.36 1.58 -14.63
C PRO A 397 2.67 1.53 -13.82
N VAL A 398 3.75 1.04 -14.44
CA VAL A 398 5.09 0.99 -13.80
C VAL A 398 5.76 2.37 -13.89
N ARG A 399 5.80 3.10 -12.78
CA ARG A 399 6.27 4.50 -12.70
C ARG A 399 7.18 4.74 -11.47
N PRO A 400 8.38 4.15 -11.41
CA PRO A 400 9.26 4.23 -10.24
C PRO A 400 9.75 5.64 -9.89
N SER A 401 9.69 6.58 -10.85
CA SER A 401 9.99 7.99 -10.59
C SER A 401 9.05 8.61 -9.55
N ALA A 402 7.78 8.19 -9.50
CA ALA A 402 6.82 8.71 -8.53
C ALA A 402 7.23 8.42 -7.08
N LEU A 403 7.73 7.20 -6.80
CA LEU A 403 8.29 6.88 -5.49
C LEU A 403 9.58 7.65 -5.22
N THR A 404 10.44 7.79 -6.24
CA THR A 404 11.71 8.52 -6.13
C THR A 404 11.47 9.99 -5.77
N ASP A 405 10.50 10.64 -6.43
CA ASP A 405 10.13 12.04 -6.21
C ASP A 405 9.47 12.23 -4.83
N LEU A 406 8.68 11.26 -4.35
CA LEU A 406 8.15 11.29 -2.99
C LEU A 406 9.27 11.19 -1.95
N LEU A 407 10.23 10.28 -2.12
CA LEU A 407 11.39 10.17 -1.22
C LEU A 407 12.23 11.46 -1.24
N GLU A 408 12.40 12.07 -2.41
CA GLU A 408 13.04 13.39 -2.54
C GLU A 408 12.26 14.47 -1.79
N HIS A 409 10.93 14.49 -1.92
CA HIS A 409 10.08 15.43 -1.19
C HIS A 409 10.26 15.29 0.32
N PHE A 410 10.29 14.06 0.85
CA PHE A 410 10.57 13.84 2.27
C PHE A 410 11.95 14.33 2.70
N LYS A 411 12.97 14.10 1.87
CA LYS A 411 14.33 14.59 2.09
C LYS A 411 14.35 16.11 2.21
N GLN A 412 13.75 16.81 1.24
CA GLN A 412 13.82 18.27 1.14
C GLN A 412 12.91 19.00 2.12
N VAL A 413 11.69 18.50 2.35
CA VAL A 413 10.65 19.24 3.09
C VAL A 413 10.61 18.87 4.57
N TYR A 414 10.93 17.62 4.92
CA TYR A 414 10.80 17.10 6.28
C TYR A 414 12.14 16.76 6.95
N GLY A 415 13.26 17.17 6.35
CA GLY A 415 14.59 17.01 6.95
C GLY A 415 15.16 15.60 6.84
N ASN A 416 14.76 14.83 5.82
CA ASN A 416 15.27 13.48 5.52
C ASN A 416 15.14 12.48 6.68
N PRO A 417 13.94 12.30 7.25
CA PRO A 417 13.71 11.32 8.32
C PRO A 417 13.98 9.89 7.80
N PRO A 418 14.28 8.91 8.67
CA PRO A 418 14.33 7.52 8.27
C PRO A 418 13.01 7.07 7.64
N ILE A 419 13.06 6.48 6.44
CA ILE A 419 11.89 5.99 5.73
C ILE A 419 12.00 4.49 5.49
N TYR A 420 10.91 3.76 5.68
CA TYR A 420 10.76 2.40 5.20
C TYR A 420 9.63 2.37 4.19
N VAL A 421 9.89 1.89 2.97
CA VAL A 421 8.84 1.61 2.00
C VAL A 421 8.15 0.35 2.46
N HIS A 422 7.05 0.49 3.22
CA HIS A 422 6.34 -0.60 3.89
C HIS A 422 5.45 -1.39 2.96
N GLU A 423 4.99 -0.77 1.88
CA GLU A 423 4.24 -1.43 0.84
C GLU A 423 4.55 -0.80 -0.53
N ASN A 424 4.88 -1.67 -1.48
CA ASN A 424 4.95 -1.39 -2.90
C ASN A 424 4.71 -2.71 -3.63
N GLY A 425 3.91 -2.71 -4.69
CA GLY A 425 3.61 -3.95 -5.41
C GLY A 425 2.71 -3.79 -6.61
N GLN A 426 2.60 -4.87 -7.39
CA GLN A 426 1.79 -4.93 -8.60
C GLN A 426 0.54 -5.79 -8.36
N GLN A 427 -0.63 -5.24 -8.67
CA GLN A 427 -1.86 -6.01 -8.73
C GLN A 427 -1.85 -6.92 -9.97
N THR A 428 -2.31 -8.15 -9.80
CA THR A 428 -2.62 -9.07 -10.90
C THR A 428 -3.99 -9.72 -10.68
N TRP A 429 -4.65 -10.11 -11.77
CA TRP A 429 -5.80 -11.01 -11.67
C TRP A 429 -5.40 -12.30 -10.97
N ARG A 430 -6.32 -12.84 -10.17
CA ARG A 430 -6.13 -14.12 -9.52
C ARG A 430 -6.65 -15.22 -10.46
N ASN A 431 -5.75 -15.93 -11.10
CA ASN A 431 -6.09 -16.90 -12.15
C ASN A 431 -5.24 -18.19 -12.10
N GLY A 432 -4.61 -18.49 -10.95
CA GLY A 432 -3.73 -19.65 -10.77
C GLY A 432 -2.45 -19.64 -11.62
N ALA A 433 -2.26 -18.65 -12.49
CA ALA A 433 -1.04 -18.52 -13.27
C ALA A 433 0.08 -18.08 -12.33
N LEU A 434 1.04 -18.98 -12.12
CA LEU A 434 2.23 -18.71 -11.32
C LEU A 434 3.26 -17.83 -12.08
N ASN A 435 3.04 -17.59 -13.37
CA ASN A 435 3.87 -16.69 -14.17
C ASN A 435 3.30 -15.26 -14.11
N ASP A 436 3.83 -14.46 -13.18
CA ASP A 436 3.47 -13.07 -12.93
C ASP A 436 4.61 -12.11 -13.33
N THR A 437 5.02 -12.20 -14.60
CA THR A 437 6.12 -11.39 -15.15
C THR A 437 5.93 -9.88 -14.90
N GLU A 438 4.69 -9.38 -14.94
CA GLU A 438 4.40 -7.97 -14.68
C GLU A 438 4.79 -7.55 -13.25
N ARG A 439 4.67 -8.44 -12.27
CA ARG A 439 5.10 -8.18 -10.89
C ARG A 439 6.61 -8.14 -10.78
N VAL A 440 7.32 -8.99 -11.53
CA VAL A 440 8.78 -8.94 -11.62
C VAL A 440 9.26 -7.61 -12.20
N GLU A 441 8.67 -7.18 -13.32
CA GLU A 441 9.00 -5.91 -13.99
C GLU A 441 8.76 -4.71 -13.06
N TYR A 442 7.63 -4.69 -12.37
CA TYR A 442 7.29 -3.68 -11.38
C TYR A 442 8.31 -3.65 -10.23
N LEU A 443 8.54 -4.79 -9.58
CA LEU A 443 9.47 -4.91 -8.46
C LEU A 443 10.87 -4.44 -8.82
N HIS A 444 11.37 -4.89 -9.97
CA HIS A 444 12.68 -4.50 -10.46
C HIS A 444 12.78 -2.99 -10.71
N ALA A 445 11.75 -2.39 -11.33
CA ALA A 445 11.74 -0.96 -11.61
C ALA A 445 11.71 -0.10 -10.32
N TYR A 446 10.86 -0.45 -9.34
CA TYR A 446 10.71 0.33 -8.11
C TYR A 446 11.86 0.14 -7.13
N ILE A 447 12.41 -1.06 -6.98
CA ILE A 447 13.63 -1.28 -6.20
C ILE A 447 14.81 -0.49 -6.83
N GLY A 448 14.91 -0.45 -8.16
CA GLY A 448 15.87 0.42 -8.86
C GLY A 448 15.66 1.91 -8.58
N GLY A 449 14.41 2.38 -8.54
CA GLY A 449 14.09 3.77 -8.17
C GLY A 449 14.47 4.11 -6.72
N VAL A 450 14.26 3.19 -5.78
CA VAL A 450 14.73 3.36 -4.40
C VAL A 450 16.26 3.43 -4.33
N LEU A 451 16.97 2.63 -5.12
CA LEU A 451 18.43 2.71 -5.21
C LEU A 451 18.90 4.08 -5.74
N ASP A 452 18.23 4.62 -6.75
CA ASP A 452 18.50 5.97 -7.25
C ASP A 452 18.25 7.03 -6.15
N ALA A 453 17.17 6.91 -5.39
CA ALA A 453 16.90 7.80 -4.26
C ALA A 453 17.98 7.71 -3.16
N LEU A 454 18.44 6.50 -2.82
CA LEU A 454 19.54 6.28 -1.87
C LEU A 454 20.84 6.93 -2.35
N ARG A 455 21.19 6.75 -3.62
CA ARG A 455 22.35 7.39 -4.25
C ARG A 455 22.24 8.91 -4.26
N ASN A 456 21.01 9.45 -4.26
CA ASN A 456 20.73 10.86 -4.11
C ASN A 456 20.61 11.32 -2.64
N GLY A 457 20.99 10.50 -1.67
CA GLY A 457 21.04 10.85 -0.25
C GLY A 457 19.74 10.68 0.52
N SER A 458 18.73 9.98 -0.03
CA SER A 458 17.54 9.60 0.74
C SER A 458 17.92 8.75 1.96
N ASN A 459 17.29 9.02 3.10
CA ASN A 459 17.44 8.23 4.32
C ASN A 459 16.49 7.01 4.35
N THR A 460 16.28 6.37 3.20
CA THR A 460 15.47 5.15 3.11
C THR A 460 16.25 3.97 3.71
N ARG A 461 15.59 3.15 4.52
CA ARG A 461 16.21 2.07 5.31
C ARG A 461 15.66 0.68 5.02
N GLY A 462 14.56 0.58 4.29
CA GLY A 462 14.08 -0.71 3.83
C GLY A 462 12.98 -0.63 2.78
N TYR A 463 12.73 -1.78 2.15
CA TYR A 463 11.74 -1.99 1.12
C TYR A 463 10.97 -3.29 1.39
N PHE A 464 9.65 -3.19 1.41
CA PHE A 464 8.73 -4.29 1.69
C PHE A 464 7.78 -4.47 0.52
N GLN A 465 7.92 -5.60 -0.16
CA GLN A 465 7.00 -5.99 -1.23
C GLN A 465 5.62 -6.28 -0.63
N TRP A 466 4.58 -5.59 -1.12
CA TRP A 466 3.20 -5.93 -0.83
C TRP A 466 2.62 -6.76 -1.98
N ALA A 467 2.17 -8.00 -1.78
CA ALA A 467 2.00 -8.72 -0.51
C ALA A 467 2.89 -9.96 -0.47
N PHE A 468 3.02 -10.57 0.71
CA PHE A 468 3.68 -11.87 0.82
C PHE A 468 2.78 -12.99 0.26
N LEU A 469 1.53 -13.06 0.73
CA LEU A 469 0.54 -14.06 0.32
C LEU A 469 -0.56 -13.40 -0.52
N ASP A 470 -1.18 -14.19 -1.41
CA ASP A 470 -2.50 -13.87 -1.91
C ASP A 470 -3.51 -14.02 -0.76
N GLY A 471 -4.11 -12.90 -0.35
CA GLY A 471 -5.10 -12.83 0.71
C GLY A 471 -6.37 -12.12 0.24
N LEU A 472 -7.18 -11.68 1.20
CA LEU A 472 -8.34 -10.83 0.92
C LEU A 472 -7.87 -9.43 0.54
N GLU A 473 -8.14 -9.00 -0.69
CA GLU A 473 -7.83 -7.65 -1.15
C GLU A 473 -9.02 -6.73 -0.87
N ILE A 474 -8.86 -5.82 0.10
CA ILE A 474 -9.89 -4.96 0.68
C ILE A 474 -10.88 -4.36 -0.33
N LEU A 475 -10.46 -3.92 -1.51
CA LEU A 475 -11.37 -3.30 -2.50
C LEU A 475 -11.87 -4.26 -3.59
N SER A 476 -11.29 -5.47 -3.71
CA SER A 476 -11.61 -6.40 -4.80
C SER A 476 -11.98 -7.81 -4.34
N GLY A 477 -12.07 -8.03 -3.03
CA GLY A 477 -12.25 -9.35 -2.43
C GLY A 477 -11.11 -10.26 -2.85
N TYR A 478 -11.43 -11.42 -3.42
CA TYR A 478 -10.44 -12.38 -3.91
C TYR A 478 -10.26 -12.36 -5.45
N LYS A 479 -10.76 -11.33 -6.14
CA LYS A 479 -10.69 -11.22 -7.62
C LYS A 479 -9.27 -10.91 -8.11
N THR A 480 -8.51 -10.16 -7.33
CA THR A 480 -7.13 -9.77 -7.64
C THR A 480 -6.19 -10.17 -6.50
N SER A 481 -4.89 -10.03 -6.73
CA SER A 481 -3.88 -10.37 -5.73
C SER A 481 -2.61 -9.54 -5.89
N TYR A 482 -1.90 -9.35 -4.78
CA TYR A 482 -0.56 -8.75 -4.73
C TYR A 482 0.55 -9.73 -4.30
N GLY A 483 0.20 -10.96 -3.89
CA GLY A 483 1.10 -11.89 -3.25
C GLY A 483 2.24 -12.41 -4.13
N LEU A 484 3.41 -12.56 -3.53
CA LEU A 484 4.52 -13.38 -4.06
C LEU A 484 4.16 -14.87 -4.09
N ILE A 485 3.32 -15.29 -3.14
CA ILE A 485 2.85 -16.67 -3.00
C ILE A 485 1.37 -16.72 -3.40
N TYR A 486 1.07 -17.52 -4.42
CA TYR A 486 -0.30 -17.87 -4.76
C TYR A 486 -0.88 -18.78 -3.68
N VAL A 487 -2.07 -18.44 -3.19
CA VAL A 487 -2.86 -19.32 -2.32
C VAL A 487 -4.03 -19.85 -3.13
N ASP A 488 -4.12 -21.17 -3.24
CA ASP A 488 -5.25 -21.84 -3.86
C ASP A 488 -6.44 -21.85 -2.89
N LEU A 489 -7.39 -20.93 -3.08
CA LEU A 489 -8.56 -20.82 -2.21
C LEU A 489 -9.68 -21.81 -2.60
N ASP A 490 -9.53 -22.50 -3.74
CA ASP A 490 -10.43 -23.57 -4.15
C ASP A 490 -9.98 -24.92 -3.57
N ASP A 491 -8.70 -25.07 -3.22
CA ASP A 491 -8.19 -26.19 -2.43
C ASP A 491 -8.57 -26.04 -0.95
N LYS A 492 -9.19 -27.07 -0.37
CA LYS A 492 -9.53 -27.12 1.06
C LYS A 492 -8.31 -27.01 1.98
N GLU A 493 -7.14 -27.42 1.49
CA GLU A 493 -5.87 -27.29 2.20
C GLU A 493 -5.22 -25.91 1.99
N LEU A 494 -5.84 -25.01 1.23
CA LEU A 494 -5.37 -23.65 0.98
C LEU A 494 -3.90 -23.62 0.54
N LYS A 495 -3.49 -24.50 -0.37
CA LYS A 495 -2.07 -24.71 -0.69
C LYS A 495 -1.38 -23.44 -1.19
N ARG A 496 -0.12 -23.27 -0.78
CA ARG A 496 0.75 -22.15 -1.16
C ARG A 496 1.68 -22.54 -2.31
N TYR A 497 1.78 -21.69 -3.32
CA TYR A 497 2.67 -21.88 -4.48
C TYR A 497 3.47 -20.61 -4.77
N PRO A 498 4.81 -20.64 -4.72
CA PRO A 498 5.63 -19.50 -5.11
C PRO A 498 5.39 -19.12 -6.58
N LYS A 499 5.13 -17.84 -6.84
CA LYS A 499 5.04 -17.29 -8.20
C LYS A 499 6.43 -16.96 -8.76
N LEU A 500 6.52 -16.60 -10.04
CA LEU A 500 7.77 -16.19 -10.70
C LEU A 500 8.43 -15.02 -9.94
N SER A 501 7.65 -14.06 -9.47
CA SER A 501 8.13 -12.96 -8.63
C SER A 501 8.80 -13.41 -7.33
N ALA A 502 8.32 -14.48 -6.68
CA ALA A 502 8.96 -15.05 -5.49
C ALA A 502 10.35 -15.61 -5.80
N PHE A 503 10.49 -16.32 -6.93
CA PHE A 503 11.79 -16.83 -7.38
C PHE A 503 12.75 -15.69 -7.73
N TRP A 504 12.29 -14.68 -8.47
CA TRP A 504 13.11 -13.52 -8.79
C TRP A 504 13.58 -12.78 -7.54
N TYR A 505 12.65 -12.50 -6.60
CA TYR A 505 12.97 -11.81 -5.36
C TYR A 505 13.95 -12.63 -4.52
N SER A 506 13.81 -13.96 -4.49
CA SER A 506 14.77 -14.85 -3.82
C SER A 506 16.17 -14.77 -4.42
N ASP A 507 16.29 -14.81 -5.75
CA ASP A 507 17.59 -14.72 -6.41
C ASP A 507 18.26 -13.37 -6.15
N PHE A 508 17.48 -12.27 -6.16
CA PHE A 508 17.94 -10.94 -5.77
C PHE A 508 18.47 -10.93 -4.33
N LEU A 509 17.68 -11.38 -3.34
CA LEU A 509 18.05 -11.35 -1.93
C LEU A 509 19.24 -12.27 -1.61
N LYS A 510 19.30 -13.44 -2.25
CA LYS A 510 20.41 -14.41 -2.11
C LYS A 510 21.64 -14.05 -2.94
N ARG A 511 21.69 -12.86 -3.53
CA ARG A 511 22.83 -12.30 -4.27
C ARG A 511 23.24 -13.17 -5.47
N ARG A 512 22.28 -13.82 -6.11
CA ARG A 512 22.49 -14.57 -7.36
C ARG A 512 22.33 -13.58 -8.53
N SER A 513 23.25 -13.63 -9.50
CA SER A 513 23.22 -12.71 -10.65
C SER A 513 22.01 -13.00 -11.55
N SER A 514 20.90 -12.28 -11.36
CA SER A 514 19.72 -12.35 -12.23
C SER A 514 19.66 -11.13 -13.15
N ARG A 515 20.19 -11.25 -14.37
CA ARG A 515 19.84 -10.31 -15.45
C ARG A 515 18.37 -10.52 -15.80
N ILE A 516 17.62 -9.47 -16.15
CA ILE A 516 16.23 -9.64 -16.62
C ILE A 516 16.13 -10.67 -17.75
N SER A 517 17.09 -10.69 -18.67
CA SER A 517 17.17 -11.69 -19.75
C SER A 517 17.28 -13.15 -19.26
N SER A 518 17.91 -13.39 -18.10
CA SER A 518 18.02 -14.72 -17.50
C SER A 518 16.76 -15.16 -16.75
N ILE A 519 15.89 -14.22 -16.36
CA ILE A 519 14.61 -14.49 -15.68
C ILE A 519 13.66 -15.24 -16.62
N PHE A 520 13.60 -14.83 -17.89
CA PHE A 520 12.78 -15.49 -18.91
C PHE A 520 13.26 -16.92 -19.22
N GLU A 521 14.55 -17.20 -19.07
CA GLU A 521 15.11 -18.55 -19.24
C GLU A 521 14.87 -19.45 -18.00
N VAL A 522 14.94 -18.88 -16.79
CA VAL A 522 14.66 -19.60 -15.54
C VAL A 522 13.17 -19.93 -15.40
N GLY A 523 12.27 -18.99 -15.72
CA GLY A 523 10.83 -19.24 -15.77
C GLY A 523 10.50 -20.43 -16.68
N ASN A 524 11.08 -20.47 -17.88
CA ASN A 524 10.89 -21.59 -18.81
C ASN A 524 11.40 -22.94 -18.26
N LYS A 525 12.44 -22.96 -17.43
CA LYS A 525 12.96 -24.20 -16.81
C LYS A 525 12.11 -24.66 -15.61
N VAL A 526 11.68 -23.74 -14.75
CA VAL A 526 10.86 -24.05 -13.56
C VAL A 526 9.46 -24.51 -13.97
N PHE A 527 8.84 -23.88 -14.96
CA PHE A 527 7.52 -24.28 -15.46
C PHE A 527 7.56 -25.54 -16.34
N ALA A 528 8.73 -25.95 -16.83
CA ALA A 528 8.91 -27.24 -17.49
C ALA A 528 8.99 -28.40 -16.48
N SER A 529 9.55 -28.22 -15.28
CA SER A 529 9.62 -29.26 -14.24
C SER A 529 8.34 -29.39 -13.41
N ALA A 530 7.54 -28.32 -13.29
CA ALA A 530 6.28 -28.37 -12.56
C ALA A 530 5.15 -29.11 -13.33
N LYS A 531 5.29 -29.31 -14.65
CA LYS A 531 4.37 -30.11 -15.47
C LYS A 531 4.73 -31.60 -15.51
N SER A 532 5.84 -32.01 -14.89
CA SER A 532 6.34 -33.39 -14.93
C SER A 532 6.20 -34.16 -13.61
N ASN A 533 5.49 -33.62 -12.60
CA ASN A 533 5.20 -34.28 -11.33
C ASN A 533 3.69 -34.38 -11.08
#